data_AF-A0A957VZB8-F1
#
_entry.id   AF-A0A957VZB8-F1
#
_cell.length_a   1.000
_cell.length_b   1.000
_cell.length_c   1.000
_cell.angle_alpha   90.00
_cell.angle_beta   90.00
_cell.angle_gamma   90.00
#
_symmetry.space_group_name_H-M   'P 1'
#
loop_
_entity.id
_entity.type
_entity.pdbx_description
1 polymer ?
#
loop_
_entity_poly.entity_id
_entity_poly.type
_entity_poly.pdbx_seq_one_letter_code
_entity_poly.pdbx_strand_id
1 'polypeptide(L)'
;MPVVDPEQLDDMARRRNLPKQEVLADLYFQETFPDNLGWKHSLVKPVDQLRQYTICSDSLLFLTLTKNPYSWLLSLYRRPYHHLWREKPDFETFLTAPWRTVGRENAPDQFSSPVELWNQKNGSYLQLQPQFPTLNLRYEALLADPEGAVEAVRNITSCDWKQRPFVNIDGATKRDEKNFTFYRNYYLKEQWQEKLSPRSIELINERLNDEILEAFQYDKLT
;
A
#
# COMPACT_ATOMS: atom_id res chain seq x y z
N MET A 1 2.37 11.20 -22.57
CA MET A 1 2.46 12.12 -21.40
C MET A 1 1.62 13.34 -21.70
N PRO A 2 0.82 13.84 -20.73
CA PRO A 2 0.09 15.09 -20.93
C PRO A 2 1.08 16.20 -21.28
N VAL A 3 0.83 16.91 -22.38
CA VAL A 3 1.59 18.11 -22.76
C VAL A 3 1.01 19.24 -21.93
N VAL A 4 1.64 19.52 -20.80
CA VAL A 4 1.26 20.61 -19.89
C VAL A 4 2.21 21.78 -20.15
N ASP A 5 1.66 22.96 -20.36
CA ASP A 5 2.43 24.20 -20.48
C ASP A 5 3.26 24.42 -19.19
N PRO A 6 4.58 24.66 -19.28
CA PRO A 6 5.42 24.95 -18.13
C PRO A 6 4.87 26.05 -17.20
N GLU A 7 4.24 27.10 -17.73
CA GLU A 7 3.68 28.17 -16.89
C GLU A 7 2.48 27.69 -16.08
N GLN A 8 1.63 26.85 -16.69
CA GLN A 8 0.49 26.22 -16.02
C GLN A 8 0.96 25.25 -14.93
N LEU A 9 2.01 24.46 -15.21
CA LEU A 9 2.58 23.54 -14.23
C LEU A 9 3.14 24.29 -13.01
N ASP A 10 3.75 25.45 -13.22
CA ASP A 10 4.30 26.30 -12.17
C ASP A 10 3.23 26.92 -11.28
N ASP A 11 2.15 27.39 -11.89
CA ASP A 11 0.98 27.88 -11.17
C ASP A 11 0.31 26.75 -10.36
N MET A 12 0.11 25.56 -10.94
CA MET A 12 -0.43 24.40 -10.23
C MET A 12 0.44 23.97 -9.04
N ALA A 13 1.76 23.88 -9.24
CA ALA A 13 2.72 23.54 -8.18
C ALA A 13 2.67 24.55 -7.02
N ARG A 14 2.58 25.85 -7.31
CA ARG A 14 2.45 26.90 -6.30
C ARG A 14 1.14 26.79 -5.54
N ARG A 15 0.01 26.65 -6.24
CA ARG A 15 -1.33 26.54 -5.61
C ARG A 15 -1.43 25.33 -4.69
N ARG A 16 -0.83 24.21 -5.07
CA ARG A 16 -0.88 22.94 -4.32
C ARG A 16 0.26 22.81 -3.30
N ASN A 17 1.21 23.74 -3.29
CA ASN A 17 2.43 23.67 -2.48
C ASN A 17 3.16 22.32 -2.64
N LEU A 18 3.31 21.87 -3.88
CA LEU A 18 3.96 20.61 -4.24
C LEU A 18 5.11 20.85 -5.23
N PRO A 19 6.17 20.03 -5.20
CA PRO A 19 7.15 20.00 -6.28
C PRO A 19 6.49 19.75 -7.64
N LYS A 20 6.99 20.37 -8.71
CA LYS A 20 6.45 20.18 -10.08
C LYS A 20 6.40 18.71 -10.50
N GLN A 21 7.36 17.90 -10.05
CA GLN A 21 7.42 16.46 -10.31
C GLN A 21 6.21 15.72 -9.72
N GLU A 22 5.74 16.14 -8.53
CA GLU A 22 4.55 15.57 -7.89
C GLU A 22 3.29 15.93 -8.67
N VAL A 23 3.19 17.17 -9.16
CA VAL A 23 2.06 17.60 -10.01
C VAL A 23 2.04 16.86 -11.34
N LEU A 24 3.19 16.69 -12.00
CA LEU A 24 3.33 15.90 -13.22
C LEU A 24 2.93 14.43 -13.00
N ALA A 25 3.34 13.83 -11.89
CA ALA A 25 2.97 12.47 -11.53
C ALA A 25 1.46 12.35 -11.27
N ASP A 26 0.86 13.33 -10.60
CA ASP A 26 -0.59 13.37 -10.38
C ASP A 26 -1.36 13.44 -11.70
N LEU A 27 -0.96 14.33 -12.61
CA LEU A 27 -1.58 14.45 -13.93
C LEU A 27 -1.41 13.17 -14.75
N TYR A 28 -0.23 12.55 -14.71
CA TYR A 28 -0.01 11.26 -15.38
C TYR A 28 -0.99 10.19 -14.88
N PHE A 29 -1.15 10.03 -13.56
CA PHE A 29 -2.05 9.01 -13.01
C PHE A 29 -3.53 9.36 -13.18
N GLN A 30 -3.88 10.65 -13.26
CA GLN A 30 -5.22 11.09 -13.59
C GLN A 30 -5.59 10.70 -15.04
N GLU A 31 -4.73 11.04 -16.00
CA GLU A 31 -4.98 10.78 -17.43
C GLU A 31 -4.93 9.29 -17.77
N THR A 32 -4.03 8.53 -17.13
CA THR A 32 -3.84 7.11 -17.42
C THR A 32 -4.69 6.17 -16.56
N PHE A 33 -5.53 6.72 -15.66
CA PHE A 33 -6.37 5.92 -14.77
C PHE A 33 -7.24 4.89 -15.53
N PRO A 34 -7.90 5.21 -16.67
CA PRO A 34 -8.71 4.25 -17.40
C PRO A 34 -7.94 3.00 -17.86
N ASP A 35 -6.62 3.12 -18.02
CA ASP A 35 -5.76 2.07 -18.59
C ASP A 35 -4.96 1.30 -17.54
N ASN A 36 -4.78 1.84 -16.33
CA ASN A 36 -3.92 1.24 -15.31
C ASN A 36 -4.47 1.27 -13.88
N LEU A 37 -5.65 1.87 -13.67
CA LEU A 37 -6.31 2.01 -12.36
C LEU A 37 -5.50 2.78 -11.32
N GLY A 38 -4.60 3.65 -11.79
CA GLY A 38 -3.89 4.61 -10.97
C GLY A 38 -2.63 4.06 -10.33
N TRP A 39 -2.21 4.74 -9.26
CA TRP A 39 -0.98 4.40 -8.55
C TRP A 39 -1.22 3.24 -7.58
N LYS A 40 -0.30 2.28 -7.51
CA LYS A 40 -0.39 1.12 -6.58
C LYS A 40 -0.47 1.46 -5.09
N HIS A 41 -0.20 2.71 -4.72
CA HIS A 41 -0.34 3.22 -3.35
C HIS A 41 -1.58 4.09 -3.18
N SER A 42 -2.49 4.14 -4.16
CA SER A 42 -3.74 4.88 -4.05
C SER A 42 -4.78 4.15 -3.20
N LEU A 43 -5.76 4.90 -2.71
CA LEU A 43 -7.03 4.35 -2.28
C LEU A 43 -7.83 3.94 -3.52
N VAL A 44 -8.56 2.85 -3.40
CA VAL A 44 -9.46 2.38 -4.45
C VAL A 44 -10.61 3.38 -4.61
N LYS A 45 -10.94 3.75 -5.85
CA LYS A 45 -12.14 4.57 -6.14
C LYS A 45 -13.40 3.80 -5.77
N PRO A 46 -14.52 4.47 -5.42
CA PRO A 46 -15.79 3.80 -5.20
C PRO A 46 -16.16 2.87 -6.36
N VAL A 47 -16.73 1.70 -6.06
CA VAL A 47 -17.04 0.66 -7.05
C VAL A 47 -17.86 1.19 -8.23
N ASP A 48 -18.84 2.05 -7.97
CA ASP A 48 -19.68 2.64 -9.02
C ASP A 48 -18.90 3.53 -10.00
N GLN A 49 -17.79 4.13 -9.54
CA GLN A 49 -16.87 4.85 -10.42
C GLN A 49 -15.97 3.89 -11.18
N LEU A 50 -15.48 2.82 -10.52
CA LEU A 50 -14.63 1.82 -11.17
C LEU A 50 -15.34 1.13 -12.36
N ARG A 51 -16.62 0.80 -12.21
CA ARG A 51 -17.45 0.16 -13.25
C ARG A 51 -17.61 1.01 -14.52
N GLN A 52 -17.24 2.30 -14.49
CA GLN A 52 -17.26 3.17 -15.66
C GLN A 52 -16.07 2.91 -16.60
N TYR A 53 -15.00 2.27 -16.09
CA TYR A 53 -13.79 1.99 -16.86
C TYR A 53 -13.85 0.58 -17.44
N THR A 54 -13.62 0.47 -18.75
CA THR A 54 -13.70 -0.81 -19.48
C THR A 54 -12.69 -1.85 -19.01
N ILE A 55 -11.56 -1.43 -18.43
CA ILE A 55 -10.57 -2.33 -17.82
C ILE A 55 -11.11 -3.07 -16.59
N CYS A 56 -12.11 -2.51 -15.89
CA CYS A 56 -12.78 -3.13 -14.76
C CYS A 56 -13.87 -4.09 -15.23
N SER A 57 -13.44 -5.18 -15.88
CA SER A 57 -14.30 -6.28 -16.30
C SER A 57 -14.20 -7.48 -15.34
N ASP A 58 -15.07 -8.48 -15.53
CA ASP A 58 -15.05 -9.73 -14.74
C ASP A 58 -13.76 -10.55 -14.94
N SER A 59 -12.93 -10.23 -15.93
CA SER A 59 -11.62 -10.87 -16.14
C SER A 59 -10.48 -10.19 -15.38
N LEU A 60 -10.73 -9.07 -14.70
CA LEU A 60 -9.73 -8.37 -13.90
C LEU A 60 -9.69 -8.94 -12.47
N LEU A 61 -8.50 -9.42 -12.07
CA LEU A 61 -8.22 -9.77 -10.68
C LEU A 61 -7.57 -8.60 -9.95
N PHE A 62 -8.19 -8.18 -8.84
CA PHE A 62 -7.54 -7.33 -7.85
C PHE A 62 -6.77 -8.20 -6.85
N LEU A 63 -5.44 -8.13 -6.91
CA LEU A 63 -4.55 -8.80 -5.97
C LEU A 63 -3.94 -7.76 -5.02
N THR A 64 -4.14 -7.93 -3.71
CA THR A 64 -3.55 -7.04 -2.71
C THR A 64 -2.63 -7.80 -1.77
N LEU A 65 -1.68 -7.06 -1.20
CA LEU A 65 -0.72 -7.58 -0.24
C LEU A 65 -0.66 -6.65 0.96
N THR A 66 -1.39 -7.00 2.00
CA THR A 66 -1.47 -6.25 3.25
C THR A 66 -0.39 -6.74 4.21
N LYS A 67 0.24 -5.80 4.90
CA LYS A 67 1.30 -6.08 5.86
C LYS A 67 0.82 -5.71 7.24
N ASN A 68 1.30 -6.43 8.27
CA ASN A 68 1.00 -6.12 9.66
C ASN A 68 1.20 -4.61 9.93
N PRO A 69 0.21 -3.93 10.56
CA PRO A 69 0.17 -2.47 10.66
C PRO A 69 1.42 -1.88 11.32
N TYR A 70 1.89 -2.46 12.42
CA TYR A 70 3.07 -1.99 13.14
C TYR A 70 4.33 -2.05 12.26
N SER A 71 4.55 -3.21 11.62
CA SER A 71 5.70 -3.42 10.74
C SER A 71 5.62 -2.59 9.45
N TRP A 72 4.40 -2.27 8.99
CA TRP A 72 4.15 -1.35 7.89
C TRP A 72 4.48 0.08 8.28
N LEU A 73 4.04 0.55 9.46
CA LEU A 73 4.33 1.90 9.98
C LEU A 73 5.83 2.13 10.16
N LEU A 74 6.56 1.14 10.71
CA LEU A 74 8.03 1.19 10.77
C LEU A 74 8.66 1.30 9.37
N SER A 75 8.09 0.60 8.39
CA SER A 75 8.59 0.64 7.01
C SER A 75 8.31 1.99 6.34
N LEU A 76 7.11 2.53 6.55
CA LEU A 76 6.70 3.84 6.05
C LEU A 76 7.53 4.96 6.70
N TYR A 77 7.74 4.91 8.02
CA TYR A 77 8.59 5.86 8.72
C TYR A 77 10.04 5.83 8.20
N ARG A 78 10.58 4.64 7.88
CA ARG A 78 11.92 4.52 7.31
C ARG A 78 12.01 5.06 5.89
N ARG A 79 10.97 4.82 5.07
CA ARG A 79 10.91 5.21 3.66
C ARG A 79 9.53 5.80 3.36
N PRO A 80 9.27 7.06 3.74
CA PRO A 80 8.02 7.72 3.41
C PRO A 80 7.90 7.84 1.89
N TYR A 81 6.67 7.90 1.38
CA TYR A 81 6.41 7.97 -0.06
C TYR A 81 6.89 9.28 -0.68
N HIS A 82 6.00 10.26 -0.80
CA HIS A 82 6.26 11.63 -1.29
C HIS A 82 6.52 12.62 -0.15
N HIS A 83 6.50 12.17 1.10
CA HIS A 83 6.73 13.03 2.26
C HIS A 83 8.21 13.38 2.39
N LEU A 84 8.51 14.67 2.18
CA LEU A 84 9.81 15.26 2.39
C LEU A 84 9.78 16.07 3.68
N TRP A 85 10.26 15.46 4.76
CA TRP A 85 10.46 16.16 6.03
C TRP A 85 11.72 17.02 5.94
N ARG A 86 11.67 18.27 6.40
CA ARG A 86 12.88 19.09 6.58
C ARG A 86 13.79 18.47 7.63
N GLU A 87 13.18 18.09 8.75
CA GLU A 87 13.79 17.30 9.82
C GLU A 87 12.89 16.11 10.09
N LYS A 88 13.46 14.91 10.10
CA LYS A 88 12.69 13.69 10.30
C LYS A 88 12.24 13.64 11.77
N PRO A 89 10.92 13.64 12.06
CA PRO A 89 10.44 13.52 13.42
C PRO A 89 10.86 12.17 14.01
N ASP A 90 10.84 12.01 15.33
CA ASP A 90 10.90 10.69 15.94
C ASP A 90 9.67 9.85 15.57
N PHE A 91 9.70 8.55 15.88
CA PHE A 91 8.66 7.63 15.46
C PHE A 91 7.30 7.91 16.14
N GLU A 92 7.28 8.33 17.39
CA GLU A 92 6.03 8.59 18.13
C GLU A 92 5.37 9.89 17.65
N THR A 93 6.18 10.93 17.40
CA THR A 93 5.73 12.15 16.74
C THR A 93 5.20 11.85 15.34
N PHE A 94 5.89 11.00 14.57
CA PHE A 94 5.42 10.56 13.26
C PHE A 94 4.04 9.88 13.32
N LEU A 95 3.82 8.98 14.29
CA LEU A 95 2.56 8.23 14.43
C LEU A 95 1.35 9.11 14.73
N THR A 96 1.55 10.32 15.24
CA THR A 96 0.48 11.25 15.61
C THR A 96 0.37 12.46 14.68
N ALA A 97 1.36 12.67 13.80
CA ALA A 97 1.36 13.78 12.87
C ALA A 97 0.37 13.57 11.71
N PRO A 98 -0.32 14.62 11.23
CA PRO A 98 -1.14 14.53 10.03
C PRO A 98 -0.36 14.04 8.81
N TRP A 99 -0.94 13.13 8.04
CA TRP A 99 -0.33 12.63 6.81
C TRP A 99 -0.92 13.37 5.60
N ARG A 100 -0.14 14.26 4.97
CA ARG A 100 -0.53 14.89 3.70
C ARG A 100 -0.46 13.92 2.53
N THR A 101 -1.48 13.94 1.69
CA THR A 101 -1.55 13.09 0.49
C THR A 101 -1.20 13.89 -0.76
N VAL A 102 -1.14 13.20 -1.90
CA VAL A 102 -0.99 13.77 -3.24
C VAL A 102 -2.12 13.25 -4.12
N GLY A 103 -2.40 13.91 -5.24
CA GLY A 103 -3.62 13.68 -6.02
C GLY A 103 -3.76 12.24 -6.53
N ARG A 104 -2.64 11.64 -6.95
CA ARG A 104 -2.62 10.22 -7.40
C ARG A 104 -2.92 9.21 -6.31
N GLU A 105 -3.00 9.60 -5.04
CA GLU A 105 -3.42 8.70 -3.96
C GLU A 105 -4.94 8.50 -3.91
N ASN A 106 -5.74 9.26 -4.68
CA ASN A 106 -7.20 9.17 -4.67
C ASN A 106 -7.77 9.25 -3.24
N ALA A 107 -7.21 10.17 -2.45
CA ALA A 107 -7.46 10.32 -1.03
C ALA A 107 -7.79 11.80 -0.71
N PRO A 108 -8.39 12.10 0.45
CA PRO A 108 -8.46 13.48 0.96
C PRO A 108 -7.07 14.09 1.08
N ASP A 109 -6.95 15.42 1.05
CA ASP A 109 -5.66 16.15 1.10
C ASP A 109 -4.78 15.78 2.31
N GLN A 110 -5.40 15.29 3.39
CA GLN A 110 -4.69 14.78 4.54
C GLN A 110 -5.51 13.72 5.30
N PHE A 111 -4.80 12.80 5.96
CA PHE A 111 -5.32 11.97 7.04
C PHE A 111 -4.84 12.50 8.39
N SER A 112 -5.55 12.14 9.46
CA SER A 112 -5.20 12.53 10.82
C SER A 112 -3.87 11.93 11.31
N SER A 113 -3.47 10.77 10.78
CA SER A 113 -2.22 10.10 11.11
C SER A 113 -1.78 9.09 10.04
N PRO A 114 -0.53 8.58 10.10
CA PRO A 114 -0.11 7.45 9.26
C PRO A 114 -0.84 6.15 9.61
N VAL A 115 -1.35 6.01 10.85
CA VAL A 115 -2.18 4.86 11.24
C VAL A 115 -3.51 4.92 10.48
N GLU A 116 -4.11 6.10 10.39
CA GLU A 116 -5.33 6.30 9.63
C GLU A 116 -5.12 6.07 8.12
N LEU A 117 -3.96 6.46 7.59
CA LEU A 117 -3.57 6.10 6.23
C LEU A 117 -3.57 4.58 6.01
N TRP A 118 -3.05 3.79 6.97
CA TRP A 118 -3.07 2.33 6.87
C TRP A 118 -4.51 1.80 6.87
N ASN A 119 -5.36 2.27 7.78
CA ASN A 119 -6.78 1.90 7.84
C ASN A 119 -7.44 2.18 6.49
N GLN A 120 -7.37 3.43 6.02
CA GLN A 120 -8.07 3.88 4.82
C GLN A 120 -7.59 3.18 3.56
N LYS A 121 -6.28 2.91 3.43
CA LYS A 121 -5.76 2.12 2.31
C LYS A 121 -6.35 0.72 2.31
N ASN A 122 -6.18 -0.04 3.39
CA ASN A 122 -6.62 -1.44 3.42
C ASN A 122 -8.14 -1.57 3.35
N GLY A 123 -8.88 -0.72 4.06
CA GLY A 123 -10.33 -0.66 3.99
C GLY A 123 -10.85 -0.37 2.57
N SER A 124 -10.18 0.52 1.84
CA SER A 124 -10.58 0.82 0.45
C SER A 124 -10.47 -0.39 -0.48
N TYR A 125 -9.54 -1.34 -0.23
CA TYR A 125 -9.45 -2.55 -1.04
C TYR A 125 -10.43 -3.64 -0.63
N LEU A 126 -10.85 -3.68 0.65
CA LEU A 126 -11.86 -4.64 1.11
C LEU A 126 -13.20 -4.46 0.39
N GLN A 127 -13.57 -3.22 0.03
CA GLN A 127 -14.83 -2.93 -0.69
C GLN A 127 -14.93 -3.61 -2.07
N LEU A 128 -13.79 -4.05 -2.65
CA LEU A 128 -13.77 -4.73 -3.94
C LEU A 128 -14.39 -6.13 -3.86
N GLN A 129 -14.33 -6.77 -2.69
CA GLN A 129 -15.17 -7.93 -2.38
C GLN A 129 -16.55 -7.39 -1.97
N PRO A 130 -17.70 -7.75 -2.59
CA PRO A 130 -18.03 -8.87 -3.47
C PRO A 130 -18.17 -8.53 -4.98
N GLN A 131 -17.61 -7.39 -5.40
CA GLN A 131 -17.94 -6.76 -6.69
C GLN A 131 -17.01 -7.20 -7.83
N PHE A 132 -15.79 -7.58 -7.50
CA PHE A 132 -14.78 -8.02 -8.46
C PHE A 132 -14.03 -9.25 -7.93
N PRO A 133 -13.48 -10.11 -8.83
CA PRO A 133 -12.50 -11.11 -8.44
C PRO A 133 -11.36 -10.43 -7.66
N THR A 134 -11.24 -10.76 -6.37
CA THR A 134 -10.32 -10.09 -5.45
C THR A 134 -9.67 -11.09 -4.52
N LEU A 135 -8.34 -11.07 -4.46
CA LEU A 135 -7.55 -11.85 -3.51
C LEU A 135 -6.75 -10.90 -2.62
N ASN A 136 -7.10 -10.90 -1.33
CA ASN A 136 -6.43 -10.12 -0.31
C ASN A 136 -5.46 -11.02 0.45
N LEU A 137 -4.16 -10.89 0.19
CA LEU A 137 -3.12 -11.68 0.83
C LEU A 137 -2.44 -10.90 1.96
N ARG A 138 -2.05 -11.62 3.01
CA ARG A 138 -1.11 -11.08 4.00
C ARG A 138 0.31 -11.28 3.52
N TYR A 139 1.15 -10.28 3.73
CA TYR A 139 2.55 -10.33 3.40
C TYR A 139 3.28 -11.45 4.16
N GLU A 140 2.91 -11.64 5.42
CA GLU A 140 3.43 -12.71 6.26
C GLU A 140 2.99 -14.09 5.73
N ALA A 141 1.75 -14.22 5.26
CA ALA A 141 1.28 -15.47 4.65
C ALA A 141 2.06 -15.79 3.36
N LEU A 142 2.31 -14.80 2.51
CA LEU A 142 3.15 -14.96 1.31
C LEU A 142 4.57 -15.41 1.65
N LEU A 143 5.16 -14.92 2.74
CA LEU A 143 6.50 -15.34 3.18
C LEU A 143 6.51 -16.73 3.82
N ALA A 144 5.41 -17.14 4.45
CA ALA A 144 5.28 -18.44 5.07
C ALA A 144 5.13 -19.54 4.01
N ASP A 145 4.28 -19.31 3.01
CA ASP A 145 3.99 -20.24 1.92
C ASP A 145 3.84 -19.52 0.56
N PRO A 146 4.95 -19.22 -0.12
CA PRO A 146 4.91 -18.58 -1.44
C PRO A 146 4.20 -19.43 -2.51
N GLU A 147 4.31 -20.75 -2.44
CA GLU A 147 3.68 -21.65 -3.41
C GLU A 147 2.16 -21.62 -3.26
N GLY A 148 1.65 -21.74 -2.02
CA GLY A 148 0.23 -21.64 -1.73
C GLY A 148 -0.38 -20.29 -2.13
N ALA A 149 0.37 -19.19 -1.96
CA ALA A 149 -0.07 -17.88 -2.44
C ALA A 149 -0.21 -17.81 -3.97
N VAL A 150 0.73 -18.41 -4.72
CA VAL A 150 0.63 -18.48 -6.19
C VAL A 150 -0.47 -19.44 -6.64
N GLU A 151 -0.67 -20.56 -5.94
CA GLU A 151 -1.78 -21.49 -6.20
C GLU A 151 -3.14 -20.80 -5.97
N ALA A 152 -3.26 -19.97 -4.93
CA ALA A 152 -4.48 -19.17 -4.69
C ALA A 152 -4.78 -18.19 -5.83
N VAL A 153 -3.76 -17.51 -6.38
CA VAL A 153 -3.92 -16.65 -7.57
C VAL A 153 -4.38 -17.48 -8.76
N ARG A 154 -3.72 -18.62 -9.02
CA ARG A 154 -4.05 -19.53 -10.12
C ARG A 154 -5.49 -20.02 -10.06
N ASN A 155 -5.98 -20.39 -8.87
CA ASN A 155 -7.34 -20.86 -8.68
C ASN A 155 -8.40 -19.83 -9.09
N ILE A 156 -8.05 -18.53 -9.11
CA ILE A 156 -8.94 -17.45 -9.53
C ILE A 156 -8.74 -17.11 -11.02
N THR A 157 -7.49 -17.03 -11.48
CA THR A 157 -7.19 -16.54 -12.85
C THR A 157 -7.22 -17.64 -13.92
N SER A 158 -7.29 -18.91 -13.52
CA SER A 158 -7.10 -20.07 -14.41
C SER A 158 -5.76 -20.06 -15.17
N CYS A 159 -4.75 -19.33 -14.68
CA CYS A 159 -3.43 -19.29 -15.31
C CYS A 159 -2.66 -20.61 -15.09
N ASP A 160 -1.92 -21.05 -16.09
CA ASP A 160 -1.04 -22.22 -15.96
C ASP A 160 0.26 -21.89 -15.24
N TRP A 161 0.84 -22.94 -14.63
CA TRP A 161 2.16 -22.87 -14.04
C TRP A 161 3.21 -22.65 -15.12
N LYS A 162 4.07 -21.66 -14.93
CA LYS A 162 5.25 -21.46 -15.79
C LYS A 162 6.23 -22.63 -15.70
N GLN A 163 6.41 -23.19 -14.49
CA GLN A 163 7.28 -24.33 -14.24
C GLN A 163 6.79 -25.13 -13.02
N ARG A 164 7.08 -26.44 -13.03
CA ARG A 164 6.91 -27.35 -11.89
C ARG A 164 8.19 -28.20 -11.71
N PRO A 165 8.62 -28.51 -10.47
CA PRO A 165 8.04 -28.05 -9.20
C PRO A 165 8.17 -26.53 -9.03
N PHE A 166 7.40 -25.94 -8.10
CA PHE A 166 7.53 -24.52 -7.79
C PHE A 166 8.96 -24.21 -7.34
N VAL A 167 9.50 -23.09 -7.84
CA VAL A 167 10.80 -22.58 -7.42
C VAL A 167 10.59 -21.14 -6.97
N ASN A 168 10.88 -20.89 -5.70
CA ASN A 168 10.77 -19.56 -5.12
C ASN A 168 11.87 -18.62 -5.66
N ILE A 169 11.61 -17.32 -5.60
CA ILE A 169 12.60 -16.29 -5.93
C ILE A 169 13.32 -15.88 -4.65
N ASP A 170 14.57 -16.30 -4.50
CA ASP A 170 15.35 -16.03 -3.29
C ASP A 170 16.04 -14.65 -3.28
N GLY A 171 16.44 -14.16 -4.45
CA GLY A 171 17.12 -12.87 -4.59
C GLY A 171 16.17 -11.70 -4.40
N ALA A 172 16.54 -10.71 -3.59
CA ALA A 172 15.77 -9.47 -3.55
C ALA A 172 15.87 -8.73 -4.88
N THR A 173 14.72 -8.23 -5.35
CA THR A 173 14.63 -7.38 -6.54
C THR A 173 15.27 -5.99 -6.35
N LYS A 174 15.57 -5.62 -5.09
CA LYS A 174 16.30 -4.40 -4.73
C LYS A 174 17.73 -4.80 -4.38
N ARG A 175 18.72 -4.04 -4.87
CA ARG A 175 20.17 -4.23 -4.67
C ARG A 175 20.60 -4.09 -3.20
N ASP A 176 20.09 -4.95 -2.34
CA ASP A 176 20.41 -5.09 -0.93
C ASP A 176 20.81 -6.55 -0.70
N GLU A 177 21.68 -6.82 0.26
CA GLU A 177 22.18 -8.16 0.58
C GLU A 177 21.09 -9.06 1.19
N LYS A 178 19.93 -8.49 1.52
CA LYS A 178 18.78 -9.20 2.09
C LYS A 178 18.14 -10.10 1.05
N ASN A 179 18.00 -11.38 1.38
CA ASN A 179 17.31 -12.38 0.56
C ASN A 179 15.95 -12.76 1.15
N PHE A 180 15.26 -13.70 0.51
CA PHE A 180 13.99 -14.26 1.01
C PHE A 180 14.09 -14.73 2.47
N THR A 181 15.14 -15.47 2.83
CA THR A 181 15.36 -15.97 4.21
C THR A 181 15.43 -14.85 5.23
N PHE A 182 16.11 -13.74 4.90
CA PHE A 182 16.16 -12.57 5.77
C PHE A 182 14.75 -12.03 6.05
N TYR A 183 13.96 -11.78 5.00
CA TYR A 183 12.62 -11.22 5.16
C TYR A 183 11.70 -12.19 5.88
N ARG A 184 11.74 -13.48 5.53
CA ARG A 184 10.98 -14.53 6.21
C ARG A 184 11.27 -14.54 7.70
N ASN A 185 12.54 -14.51 8.11
CA ASN A 185 12.89 -14.44 9.53
C ASN A 185 12.43 -13.13 10.17
N TYR A 186 12.67 -12.00 9.52
CA TYR A 186 12.34 -10.69 10.06
C TYR A 186 10.84 -10.51 10.35
N TYR A 187 9.98 -11.00 9.45
CA TYR A 187 8.53 -10.84 9.60
C TYR A 187 7.87 -11.99 10.35
N LEU A 188 8.21 -13.25 10.06
CA LEU A 188 7.56 -14.40 10.70
C LEU A 188 8.03 -14.65 12.13
N LYS A 189 9.22 -14.18 12.50
CA LYS A 189 9.69 -14.19 13.90
C LYS A 189 9.50 -12.83 14.57
N GLU A 190 8.77 -11.93 13.92
CA GLU A 190 8.38 -10.63 14.47
C GLU A 190 9.53 -9.77 15.02
N GLN A 191 10.75 -9.92 14.47
CA GLN A 191 11.94 -9.17 14.90
C GLN A 191 11.80 -7.66 14.78
N TRP A 192 10.80 -7.20 14.02
CA TRP A 192 10.45 -5.79 13.94
C TRP A 192 9.85 -5.24 15.25
N GLN A 193 9.29 -6.07 16.13
CA GLN A 193 8.72 -5.64 17.41
C GLN A 193 9.76 -5.02 18.34
N GLU A 194 11.02 -5.46 18.27
CA GLU A 194 12.15 -4.89 19.04
C GLU A 194 12.36 -3.39 18.77
N LYS A 195 11.74 -2.84 17.72
CA LYS A 195 11.83 -1.43 17.33
C LYS A 195 10.68 -0.57 17.83
N LEU A 196 9.73 -1.17 18.56
CA LEU A 196 8.56 -0.50 19.09
C LEU A 196 8.73 -0.26 20.58
N SER A 197 8.52 0.97 21.01
CA SER A 197 8.33 1.29 22.43
C SER A 197 6.89 0.89 22.84
N PRO A 198 6.64 0.62 24.14
CA PRO A 198 5.27 0.46 24.65
C PRO A 198 4.38 1.64 24.26
N ARG A 199 4.93 2.87 24.31
CA ARG A 199 4.20 4.07 23.91
C ARG A 199 3.82 4.08 22.43
N SER A 200 4.72 3.64 21.55
CA SER A 200 4.39 3.54 20.12
C SER A 200 3.30 2.50 19.84
N ILE A 201 3.27 1.39 20.60
CA ILE A 201 2.21 0.38 20.51
C ILE A 201 0.87 0.98 20.93
N GLU A 202 0.81 1.69 22.06
CA GLU A 202 -0.40 2.39 22.51
C GLU A 202 -0.93 3.36 21.45
N LEU A 203 -0.05 4.25 20.93
CA LEU A 203 -0.40 5.25 19.93
C LEU A 203 -0.98 4.64 18.65
N ILE A 204 -0.47 3.48 18.25
CA ILE A 204 -0.98 2.70 17.12
C ILE A 204 -2.34 2.09 17.47
N ASN A 205 -2.44 1.40 18.61
CA ASN A 205 -3.65 0.71 19.07
C ASN A 205 -4.86 1.63 19.22
N GLU A 206 -4.63 2.86 19.70
CA GLU A 206 -5.64 3.92 19.84
C GLU A 206 -6.34 4.26 18.52
N ARG A 207 -5.69 4.03 17.38
CA ARG A 207 -6.15 4.49 16.06
C ARG A 207 -6.38 3.37 15.05
N LEU A 208 -6.01 2.13 15.36
CA LEU A 208 -6.28 1.00 14.48
C LEU A 208 -7.76 0.69 14.44
N ASN A 209 -8.27 0.46 13.23
CA ASN A 209 -9.64 0.02 13.01
C ASN A 209 -9.74 -1.50 13.21
N ASP A 210 -10.54 -1.93 14.20
CA ASP A 210 -10.66 -3.35 14.58
C ASP A 210 -11.31 -4.21 13.49
N GLU A 211 -12.27 -3.69 12.73
CA GLU A 211 -12.91 -4.43 11.62
C GLU A 211 -11.89 -4.73 10.51
N ILE A 212 -10.98 -3.78 10.24
CA ILE A 212 -9.91 -3.99 9.26
C ILE A 212 -8.90 -4.99 9.78
N LEU A 213 -8.53 -4.94 11.06
CA LEU A 213 -7.65 -5.93 11.66
C LEU A 213 -8.24 -7.34 11.57
N GLU A 214 -9.52 -7.49 11.91
CA GLU A 214 -10.25 -8.75 11.82
C GLU A 214 -10.28 -9.28 10.38
N ALA A 215 -10.61 -8.44 9.41
CA ALA A 215 -10.64 -8.81 7.99
C ALA A 215 -9.31 -9.36 7.48
N PHE A 216 -8.19 -8.88 8.05
CA PHE A 216 -6.84 -9.35 7.73
C PHE A 216 -6.23 -10.24 8.82
N GLN A 217 -7.00 -10.74 9.78
CA GLN A 217 -6.53 -11.65 10.84
C GLN A 217 -5.24 -11.16 11.52
N TYR A 218 -5.21 -9.87 11.88
CA TYR A 218 -4.16 -9.29 12.69
C TYR A 218 -4.69 -8.99 14.08
N ASP A 219 -3.86 -9.23 15.08
CA ASP A 219 -4.14 -8.87 16.46
C ASP A 219 -3.41 -7.58 16.83
N LYS A 220 -3.99 -6.84 17.77
CA LYS A 220 -3.27 -5.73 18.41
C LYS A 220 -2.17 -6.30 19.31
N LEU A 221 -1.00 -5.69 19.26
CA LEU A 221 0.06 -5.96 20.23
C LEU A 221 -0.34 -5.45 21.61
N THR A 222 0.08 -6.19 22.63
CA THR A 222 -0.11 -5.86 24.06
C THR A 222 1.11 -5.17 24.64
#